data_AF-A0A1G7AYX0-F1
#
_entry.id   AF-A0A1G7AYX0-F1
#
_cell.length_a   1.000
_cell.length_b   1.000
_cell.length_c   1.000
_cell.angle_alpha   90.00
_cell.angle_beta   90.00
_cell.angle_gamma   90.00
#
_symmetry.space_group_name_H-M   'P 1'
#
loop_
_entity.id
_entity.type
_entity.pdbx_description
1 polymer ?
#
loop_
_entity_poly.entity_id
_entity_poly.type
_entity_poly.pdbx_seq_one_letter_code
_entity_poly.pdbx_strand_id
1 'polypeptide(L)'
;MTTTDTDVAGCGCPEGTTFATSRRGLLKGAALAGTTTVLGSAVVSMTTSPAHAANGSAVVVISLRGAADGLSLVVPHGDPAYYAARPKTAIPRERLLAADGFFGLHPALAPLVPLWRSGRLAAVHATGLPVANRSHFAAMEELEDAAPGSAARVGWLNRMVGSDARSGGSLQALAVGSNLPASMLGPEPVMSFDSIDAAGVAGVNRAGASSDRFRSMRRQWRGERSELGTAFRTALDAVVDLGPAKRQQDRTASYPQTDLGRALASVARALRADIGVNAVTVDSGDWDMHIGLGSPTAGWMVRNATELAGCIATFFSDLGRAADRVTVVTVSEFGRRVQENGNGGFDHGWGNVMLVAGAGVRGGRYYGSWPGLENTLDADVAVTTDYRSVLAEVVAARTTASTAAVFPGFKRERVGVMVGQ
;
A
#
# COMPACT_ATOMS: atom_id res chain seq x y z
N MET A 1 17.08 54.88 61.60
CA MET A 1 16.82 53.73 62.49
C MET A 1 15.50 53.13 62.04
N THR A 2 15.55 51.93 61.48
CA THR A 2 14.42 51.03 61.13
C THR A 2 13.19 51.65 60.47
N THR A 3 13.05 51.46 59.16
CA THR A 3 11.75 51.53 58.46
C THR A 3 11.50 50.21 57.74
N THR A 4 10.37 49.63 58.11
CA THR A 4 9.75 48.37 57.68
C THR A 4 9.37 48.40 56.20
N ASP A 5 9.70 47.32 55.49
CA ASP A 5 9.26 47.05 54.11
C ASP A 5 7.98 46.19 54.16
N THR A 6 6.92 46.66 53.50
CA THR A 6 5.63 45.98 53.40
C THR A 6 5.40 45.49 51.98
N ASP A 7 5.04 44.21 51.89
CA ASP A 7 4.65 43.42 50.73
C ASP A 7 3.87 44.17 49.65
N VAL A 8 4.28 43.96 48.39
CA VAL A 8 3.40 44.06 47.22
C VAL A 8 3.36 42.68 46.54
N ALA A 9 2.20 42.04 46.66
CA ALA A 9 1.88 40.74 46.11
C ALA A 9 1.88 40.75 44.57
N GLY A 10 2.75 39.94 43.96
CA GLY A 10 2.71 39.60 42.54
C GLY A 10 1.80 38.40 42.29
N CYS A 11 0.76 38.59 41.48
CA CYS A 11 -0.07 37.51 40.95
C CYS A 11 0.72 36.67 39.93
N GLY A 12 1.25 35.53 40.34
CA GLY A 12 1.86 34.53 39.45
C GLY A 12 0.88 33.42 39.11
N CYS A 13 0.34 33.43 37.89
CA CYS A 13 -0.19 32.22 37.26
C CYS A 13 1.01 31.38 36.81
N PRO A 14 1.12 30.07 37.13
CA PRO A 14 2.17 29.24 36.56
C PRO A 14 1.83 28.93 35.10
N GLU A 15 2.32 29.78 34.20
CA GLU A 15 2.49 29.47 32.78
C GLU A 15 3.60 28.43 32.61
N GLY A 16 3.33 27.41 31.79
CA GLY A 16 4.36 26.62 31.14
C GLY A 16 4.87 25.42 31.94
N THR A 17 4.09 24.33 31.96
CA THR A 17 4.71 23.00 31.96
C THR A 17 5.45 22.85 30.64
N THR A 18 6.69 23.33 30.60
CA THR A 18 7.65 22.96 29.59
C THR A 18 7.76 21.43 29.64
N PHE A 19 7.30 20.76 28.58
CA PHE A 19 7.67 19.37 28.35
C PHE A 19 9.18 19.37 28.16
N ALA A 20 9.92 19.17 29.25
CA ALA A 20 11.35 18.96 29.20
C ALA A 20 11.57 17.64 28.44
N THR A 21 11.83 17.76 27.14
CA THR A 21 12.27 16.66 26.28
C THR A 21 13.66 16.24 26.73
N SER A 22 13.73 15.46 27.82
CA SER A 22 14.97 14.80 28.19
C SER A 22 15.32 13.77 27.11
N ARG A 23 16.61 13.60 26.79
CA ARG A 23 17.07 12.54 25.85
C ARG A 23 16.48 11.16 26.22
N ARG A 24 16.32 10.90 27.52
CA ARG A 24 15.71 9.67 28.05
C ARG A 24 14.19 9.62 27.82
N GLY A 25 13.49 10.75 27.88
CA GLY A 25 12.07 10.87 27.53
C GLY A 25 11.84 10.74 26.02
N LEU A 26 12.72 11.31 25.19
CA LEU A 26 12.70 11.16 23.74
C LEU A 26 12.96 9.70 23.33
N LEU A 27 13.95 9.03 23.94
CA LEU A 27 14.24 7.61 23.70
C LEU A 27 13.14 6.67 24.19
N LYS A 28 12.50 6.97 25.34
CA LYS A 28 11.34 6.22 25.84
C LYS A 28 10.08 6.42 24.97
N GLY A 29 9.87 7.64 24.47
CA GLY A 29 8.79 7.93 23.51
C GLY A 29 8.99 7.23 22.16
N ALA A 30 10.23 7.18 21.68
CA ALA A 30 10.59 6.43 20.47
C ALA A 30 10.44 4.91 20.65
N ALA A 31 10.70 4.36 21.85
CA ALA A 31 10.56 2.94 22.10
C ALA A 31 9.10 2.44 22.14
N LEU A 32 8.15 3.28 22.57
CA LEU A 32 6.72 2.98 22.53
C LEU A 32 6.12 3.05 21.11
N ALA A 33 6.82 3.66 20.16
CA ALA A 33 6.39 3.83 18.77
C ALA A 33 7.03 2.83 17.78
N GLY A 34 7.82 1.87 18.28
CA GLY A 34 8.65 0.98 17.46
C GLY A 34 10.01 1.59 17.15
N THR A 35 11.08 0.79 17.22
CA THR A 35 12.43 1.25 16.90
C THR A 35 12.74 0.99 15.43
N THR A 36 12.94 2.05 14.63
CA THR A 36 13.41 1.94 13.25
C THR A 36 14.93 1.80 13.21
N THR A 37 15.42 0.71 12.63
CA THR A 37 16.86 0.45 12.44
C THR A 37 17.17 0.34 10.95
N VAL A 38 18.26 0.97 10.49
CA VAL A 38 18.77 0.80 9.13
C VAL A 38 19.83 -0.30 9.15
N LEU A 39 19.59 -1.39 8.42
CA LEU A 39 20.53 -2.49 8.20
C LEU A 39 20.87 -2.53 6.71
N GLY A 40 21.99 -1.92 6.34
CA GLY A 40 22.40 -1.81 4.95
C GLY A 40 21.43 -0.94 4.13
N SER A 41 20.88 -1.49 3.05
CA SER A 41 19.83 -0.83 2.26
C SER A 41 18.42 -1.12 2.79
N ALA A 42 18.30 -1.99 3.79
CA ALA A 42 17.02 -2.34 4.37
C ALA A 42 16.70 -1.46 5.59
N VAL A 43 15.46 -1.00 5.68
CA VAL A 43 14.91 -0.35 6.87
C VAL A 43 14.02 -1.35 7.60
N VAL A 44 14.19 -1.48 8.91
CA VAL A 44 13.40 -2.42 9.71
C VAL A 44 12.76 -1.70 10.90
N SER A 45 11.43 -1.64 10.96
CA SER A 45 10.65 -1.14 12.10
C SER A 45 10.23 -2.32 12.97
N MET A 46 10.35 -2.24 14.31
CA MET A 46 10.26 -3.44 15.16
C MET A 46 9.67 -3.21 16.55
N THR A 47 8.91 -4.20 17.02
CA THR A 47 8.55 -4.45 18.43
C THR A 47 8.61 -5.95 18.75
N THR A 48 8.25 -6.36 19.96
CA THR A 48 8.25 -7.77 20.40
C THR A 48 7.03 -8.52 19.88
N SER A 49 7.23 -9.50 18.99
CA SER A 49 6.15 -10.39 18.53
C SER A 49 6.50 -11.85 18.80
N PRO A 50 5.56 -12.69 19.30
CA PRO A 50 5.79 -14.12 19.43
C PRO A 50 5.95 -14.77 18.05
N ALA A 51 6.78 -15.81 17.96
CA ALA A 51 6.98 -16.57 16.73
C ALA A 51 5.85 -17.59 16.54
N HIS A 52 5.09 -17.55 15.44
CA HIS A 52 4.22 -18.66 14.97
C HIS A 52 3.77 -18.51 13.49
N ALA A 53 3.62 -19.68 12.85
CA ALA A 53 2.91 -20.10 11.63
C ALA A 53 3.12 -19.39 10.26
N ALA A 54 3.85 -20.07 9.37
CA ALA A 54 3.59 -20.04 7.93
C ALA A 54 2.22 -20.68 7.61
N ASN A 55 1.61 -20.30 6.47
CA ASN A 55 0.24 -20.62 5.98
C ASN A 55 -0.86 -19.52 6.11
N GLY A 56 -0.49 -18.24 6.23
CA GLY A 56 -1.43 -17.12 6.09
C GLY A 56 -1.71 -16.72 4.63
N SER A 57 -2.83 -16.04 4.38
CA SER A 57 -3.02 -15.28 3.13
C SER A 57 -2.15 -14.04 3.12
N ALA A 58 -1.77 -13.57 1.94
CA ALA A 58 -1.07 -12.30 1.78
C ALA A 58 -1.94 -11.27 1.04
N VAL A 59 -1.99 -10.06 1.60
CA VAL A 59 -2.58 -8.88 0.96
C VAL A 59 -1.45 -8.04 0.39
N VAL A 60 -1.47 -7.83 -0.93
CA VAL A 60 -0.49 -7.02 -1.66
C VAL A 60 -1.19 -5.76 -2.13
N VAL A 61 -0.72 -4.60 -1.69
CA VAL A 61 -1.24 -3.29 -2.06
C VAL A 61 -0.30 -2.66 -3.07
N ILE A 62 -0.81 -2.34 -4.25
CA ILE A 62 -0.09 -1.57 -5.27
C ILE A 62 -0.63 -0.14 -5.25
N SER A 63 0.18 0.79 -4.78
CA SER A 63 -0.16 2.20 -4.75
C SER A 63 0.20 2.86 -6.08
N LEU A 64 -0.81 3.26 -6.84
CA LEU A 64 -0.68 4.03 -8.09
C LEU A 64 -0.46 5.51 -7.74
N ARG A 65 0.79 5.87 -7.41
CA ARG A 65 1.17 7.20 -6.91
C ARG A 65 1.05 8.25 -8.00
N GLY A 66 0.37 9.34 -7.69
CA GLY A 66 0.13 10.43 -8.61
C GLY A 66 -1.29 10.44 -9.15
N ALA A 67 -2.29 9.97 -8.39
CA ALA A 67 -3.71 10.05 -8.74
C ALA A 67 -4.04 9.52 -10.15
N ALA A 68 -3.94 8.21 -10.33
CA ALA A 68 -4.18 7.57 -11.62
C ALA A 68 -5.56 7.91 -12.19
N ASP A 69 -5.65 8.12 -13.50
CA ASP A 69 -6.91 8.37 -14.19
C ASP A 69 -7.75 7.08 -14.31
N GLY A 70 -8.59 6.84 -13.29
CA GLY A 70 -9.45 5.67 -13.24
C GLY A 70 -10.41 5.54 -14.41
N LEU A 71 -10.85 6.67 -15.00
CA LEU A 71 -11.74 6.69 -16.17
C LEU A 71 -11.04 6.26 -17.47
N SER A 72 -9.70 6.31 -17.51
CA SER A 72 -8.92 5.70 -18.59
C SER A 72 -8.63 4.23 -18.32
N LEU A 73 -8.42 3.81 -17.07
CA LEU A 73 -8.17 2.39 -16.73
C LEU A 73 -9.42 1.53 -16.91
N VAL A 74 -10.56 2.01 -16.40
CA VAL A 74 -11.85 1.34 -16.49
C VAL A 74 -12.90 2.35 -16.96
N VAL A 75 -13.28 2.17 -18.23
CA VAL A 75 -14.00 3.15 -19.04
C VAL A 75 -15.51 2.97 -18.87
N PRO A 76 -16.25 3.99 -18.40
CA PRO A 76 -17.71 3.97 -18.34
C PRO A 76 -18.31 4.31 -19.72
N HIS A 77 -18.14 3.45 -20.71
CA HIS A 77 -18.61 3.70 -22.09
C HIS A 77 -20.13 3.86 -22.23
N GLY A 78 -20.89 3.38 -21.24
CA GLY A 78 -22.33 3.60 -21.17
C GLY A 78 -22.72 5.00 -20.71
N ASP A 79 -21.79 5.79 -20.18
CA ASP A 79 -22.03 7.16 -19.74
C ASP A 79 -21.72 8.16 -20.87
N PRO A 80 -22.72 8.85 -21.44
CA PRO A 80 -22.51 9.75 -22.57
C PRO A 80 -21.62 10.96 -22.23
N ALA A 81 -21.56 11.37 -20.96
CA ALA A 81 -20.72 12.48 -20.56
C ALA A 81 -19.21 12.13 -20.66
N TYR A 82 -18.84 10.85 -20.59
CA TYR A 82 -17.45 10.42 -20.77
C TYR A 82 -16.87 10.87 -22.12
N TYR A 83 -17.55 10.55 -23.22
CA TYR A 83 -17.09 10.91 -24.56
C TYR A 83 -17.17 12.41 -24.83
N ALA A 84 -18.19 13.08 -24.28
CA ALA A 84 -18.34 14.52 -24.42
C ALA A 84 -17.24 15.30 -23.68
N ALA A 85 -16.79 14.81 -22.53
CA ALA A 85 -15.78 15.45 -21.70
C ALA A 85 -14.34 15.13 -22.15
N ARG A 86 -14.14 14.09 -22.97
CA ARG A 86 -12.82 13.56 -23.36
C ARG A 86 -12.66 13.44 -24.88
N PRO A 87 -12.81 14.52 -25.65
CA PRO A 87 -12.85 14.45 -27.11
C PRO A 87 -11.56 13.90 -27.76
N LYS A 88 -10.39 13.98 -27.09
CA LYS A 88 -9.12 13.47 -27.62
C LYS A 88 -8.66 12.19 -26.92
N THR A 89 -9.02 12.04 -25.65
CA THR A 89 -8.46 11.02 -24.76
C THR A 89 -9.42 9.84 -24.52
N ALA A 90 -10.71 9.96 -24.86
CA ALA A 90 -11.68 8.90 -24.67
C ALA A 90 -11.31 7.62 -25.44
N ILE A 91 -11.47 6.48 -24.78
CA ILE A 91 -11.21 5.18 -25.39
C ILE A 91 -12.47 4.69 -26.11
N PRO A 92 -12.39 4.38 -27.43
CA PRO A 92 -13.53 3.88 -28.19
C PRO A 92 -14.05 2.56 -27.62
N ARG A 93 -15.38 2.42 -27.56
CA ARG A 93 -16.07 1.24 -27.01
C ARG A 93 -15.59 -0.06 -27.64
N GLU A 94 -15.34 -0.05 -28.95
CA GLU A 94 -14.97 -1.22 -29.74
C GLU A 94 -13.59 -1.77 -29.40
N ARG A 95 -12.76 -0.97 -28.73
CA ARG A 95 -11.42 -1.38 -28.27
C ARG A 95 -11.43 -1.92 -26.85
N LEU A 96 -12.51 -1.70 -26.10
CA LEU A 96 -12.56 -2.08 -24.70
C LEU A 96 -12.52 -3.59 -24.51
N LEU A 97 -11.80 -4.01 -23.48
CA LEU A 97 -11.71 -5.40 -23.07
C LEU A 97 -12.69 -5.67 -21.95
N ALA A 98 -13.18 -6.90 -21.85
CA ALA A 98 -14.10 -7.30 -20.78
C ALA A 98 -15.36 -6.41 -20.66
N ALA A 99 -15.75 -5.75 -21.75
CA ALA A 99 -16.84 -4.78 -21.72
C ALA A 99 -18.19 -5.44 -21.43
N ASP A 100 -18.97 -4.83 -20.54
CA ASP A 100 -20.38 -5.14 -20.34
C ASP A 100 -21.27 -4.05 -20.97
N GLY A 101 -22.51 -3.91 -20.50
CA GLY A 101 -23.44 -2.88 -20.99
C GLY A 101 -23.02 -1.44 -20.68
N PHE A 102 -22.09 -1.21 -19.75
CA PHE A 102 -21.79 0.12 -19.22
C PHE A 102 -20.28 0.40 -19.03
N PHE A 103 -19.48 -0.59 -18.64
CA PHE A 103 -18.06 -0.45 -18.37
C PHE A 103 -17.20 -1.34 -19.29
N GLY A 104 -15.91 -1.02 -19.37
CA GLY A 104 -14.91 -1.81 -20.09
C GLY A 104 -13.49 -1.48 -19.65
N LEU A 105 -12.58 -2.44 -19.70
CA LEU A 105 -11.16 -2.23 -19.38
C LEU A 105 -10.42 -1.59 -20.56
N HIS A 106 -9.43 -0.74 -20.25
CA HIS A 106 -8.50 -0.21 -21.25
C HIS A 106 -7.83 -1.35 -22.05
N PRO A 107 -7.63 -1.20 -23.38
CA PRO A 107 -6.86 -2.14 -24.20
C PRO A 107 -5.48 -2.56 -23.66
N ALA A 108 -4.75 -1.63 -23.02
CA ALA A 108 -3.44 -1.89 -22.45
C ALA A 108 -3.48 -2.87 -21.26
N LEU A 109 -4.66 -3.08 -20.68
CA LEU A 109 -4.90 -4.07 -19.63
C LEU A 109 -5.12 -5.50 -20.18
N ALA A 110 -4.87 -5.74 -21.47
CA ALA A 110 -4.96 -7.07 -22.10
C ALA A 110 -4.30 -8.22 -21.30
N PRO A 111 -3.11 -8.05 -20.68
CA PRO A 111 -2.52 -9.09 -19.85
C PRO A 111 -3.38 -9.55 -18.67
N LEU A 112 -4.34 -8.72 -18.22
CA LEU A 112 -5.23 -9.03 -17.09
C LEU A 112 -6.51 -9.76 -17.50
N VAL A 113 -6.83 -9.84 -18.80
CA VAL A 113 -8.05 -10.51 -19.30
C VAL A 113 -8.17 -11.98 -18.86
N PRO A 114 -7.10 -12.79 -18.79
CA PRO A 114 -7.18 -14.14 -18.23
C PRO A 114 -7.64 -14.18 -16.76
N LEU A 115 -7.19 -13.22 -15.93
CA LEU A 115 -7.65 -13.09 -14.54
C LEU A 115 -9.13 -12.67 -14.49
N TRP A 116 -9.56 -11.77 -15.37
CA TRP A 116 -10.97 -11.39 -15.48
C TRP A 116 -11.85 -12.57 -15.85
N ARG A 117 -11.51 -13.29 -16.93
CA ARG A 117 -12.29 -14.42 -17.46
C ARG A 117 -12.35 -15.60 -16.48
N SER A 118 -11.31 -15.80 -15.68
CA SER A 118 -11.29 -16.83 -14.63
C SER A 118 -12.02 -16.41 -13.34
N GLY A 119 -12.64 -15.22 -13.31
CA GLY A 119 -13.34 -14.73 -12.13
C GLY A 119 -12.41 -14.30 -10.99
N ARG A 120 -11.14 -14.02 -11.28
CA ARG A 120 -10.09 -13.66 -10.31
C ARG A 120 -9.65 -12.20 -10.39
N LEU A 121 -10.32 -11.37 -11.19
CA LEU A 121 -10.11 -9.91 -11.24
C LEU A 121 -11.46 -9.21 -11.26
N ALA A 122 -11.59 -8.15 -10.47
CA ALA A 122 -12.72 -7.25 -10.44
C ALA A 122 -12.24 -5.78 -10.47
N ALA A 123 -13.14 -4.88 -10.86
CA ALA A 123 -12.95 -3.45 -10.71
C ALA A 123 -14.07 -2.87 -9.83
N VAL A 124 -13.73 -1.95 -8.94
CA VAL A 124 -14.68 -1.25 -8.06
C VAL A 124 -14.61 0.24 -8.38
N HIS A 125 -15.70 0.80 -8.89
CA HIS A 125 -15.78 2.19 -9.31
C HIS A 125 -16.14 3.14 -8.17
N ALA A 126 -15.91 4.43 -8.44
CA ALA A 126 -16.27 5.54 -7.55
C ALA A 126 -15.71 5.34 -6.13
N THR A 127 -14.51 4.73 -6.08
CA THR A 127 -13.77 4.51 -4.84
C THR A 127 -12.95 5.73 -4.49
N GLY A 128 -12.91 6.13 -3.22
CA GLY A 128 -12.02 7.20 -2.79
C GLY A 128 -12.19 7.56 -1.32
N LEU A 129 -11.51 8.63 -0.91
CA LEU A 129 -11.67 9.24 0.40
C LEU A 129 -13.10 9.82 0.55
N PRO A 130 -13.74 9.70 1.72
CA PRO A 130 -15.08 10.23 1.95
C PRO A 130 -15.13 11.76 1.91
N VAL A 131 -14.00 12.43 2.11
CA VAL A 131 -13.83 13.88 1.98
C VAL A 131 -12.83 14.13 0.87
N ALA A 132 -13.18 15.04 -0.06
CA ALA A 132 -12.31 15.39 -1.16
C ALA A 132 -11.00 16.02 -0.66
N ASN A 133 -9.88 15.48 -1.13
CA ASN A 133 -8.54 15.96 -0.81
C ASN A 133 -7.68 15.92 -2.09
N ARG A 134 -7.21 17.09 -2.53
CA ARG A 134 -6.44 17.25 -3.78
C ARG A 134 -4.94 17.44 -3.54
N SER A 135 -4.49 17.30 -2.30
CA SER A 135 -3.06 17.30 -1.96
C SER A 135 -2.55 15.87 -2.00
N HIS A 136 -1.61 15.57 -2.91
CA HIS A 136 -1.01 14.24 -2.99
C HIS A 136 -0.49 13.77 -1.63
N PHE A 137 0.27 14.61 -0.92
CA PHE A 137 0.84 14.25 0.37
C PHE A 137 -0.25 13.92 1.41
N ALA A 138 -1.22 14.82 1.58
CA ALA A 138 -2.25 14.65 2.61
C ALA A 138 -3.20 13.49 2.27
N ALA A 139 -3.59 13.35 1.00
CA ALA A 139 -4.48 12.27 0.58
C ALA A 139 -3.80 10.89 0.64
N MET A 140 -2.50 10.80 0.34
CA MET A 140 -1.72 9.58 0.56
C MET A 140 -1.64 9.24 2.04
N GLU A 141 -1.30 10.20 2.92
CA GLU A 141 -1.24 9.98 4.36
C GLU A 141 -2.60 9.51 4.90
N GLU A 142 -3.71 10.15 4.48
CA GLU A 142 -5.06 9.79 4.90
C GLU A 142 -5.48 8.39 4.39
N LEU A 143 -5.22 8.08 3.12
CA LEU A 143 -5.52 6.77 2.53
C LEU A 143 -4.77 5.65 3.25
N GLU A 144 -3.51 5.89 3.55
CA GLU A 144 -2.58 4.92 4.14
C GLU A 144 -2.73 4.77 5.65
N ASP A 145 -3.09 5.83 6.35
CA ASP A 145 -3.48 5.75 7.75
C ASP A 145 -4.84 5.05 7.88
N ALA A 146 -5.84 5.43 7.08
CA ALA A 146 -7.21 4.89 7.10
C ALA A 146 -7.93 4.94 8.47
N ALA A 147 -7.51 5.82 9.38
CA ALA A 147 -8.13 6.04 10.69
C ALA A 147 -8.35 7.55 10.93
N PRO A 148 -9.24 8.20 10.17
CA PRO A 148 -9.41 9.65 10.22
C PRO A 148 -9.71 10.13 11.64
N GLY A 149 -8.98 11.16 12.08
CA GLY A 149 -9.08 11.73 13.43
C GLY A 149 -8.25 11.01 14.50
N SER A 150 -7.55 9.92 14.16
CA SER A 150 -6.56 9.30 15.04
C SER A 150 -5.35 10.21 15.24
N ALA A 151 -4.90 10.40 16.49
CA ALA A 151 -3.62 11.04 16.78
C ALA A 151 -2.43 10.06 16.65
N ALA A 152 -2.69 8.75 16.57
CA ALA A 152 -1.67 7.73 16.43
C ALA A 152 -1.24 7.60 14.96
N ARG A 153 0.07 7.64 14.71
CA ARG A 153 0.67 7.40 13.38
C ARG A 153 0.91 5.91 13.18
N VAL A 154 -0.16 5.15 12.95
CA VAL A 154 -0.08 3.70 12.73
C VAL A 154 -0.89 3.38 11.48
N GLY A 155 -0.25 2.94 10.40
CA GLY A 155 -0.94 2.65 9.15
C GLY A 155 -1.84 1.42 9.18
N TRP A 156 -2.78 1.35 8.24
CA TRP A 156 -3.79 0.28 8.24
C TRP A 156 -3.20 -1.12 7.98
N LEU A 157 -2.14 -1.25 7.17
CA LEU A 157 -1.48 -2.54 6.97
C LEU A 157 -0.75 -2.97 8.24
N ASN A 158 -0.13 -2.04 8.98
CA ASN A 158 0.48 -2.35 10.27
C ASN A 158 -0.57 -2.80 11.30
N ARG A 159 -1.73 -2.12 11.38
CA ARG A 159 -2.86 -2.57 12.23
C ARG A 159 -3.43 -3.92 11.81
N MET A 160 -3.48 -4.21 10.51
CA MET A 160 -3.89 -5.51 9.99
C MET A 160 -2.95 -6.62 10.46
N VAL A 161 -1.64 -6.39 10.36
CA VAL A 161 -0.61 -7.34 10.81
C VAL A 161 -0.77 -7.63 12.29
N GLY A 162 -0.91 -6.60 13.13
CA GLY A 162 -1.00 -6.74 14.59
C GLY A 162 -2.33 -7.35 15.08
N SER A 163 -3.37 -7.33 14.25
CA SER A 163 -4.66 -7.92 14.58
C SER A 163 -4.88 -9.31 13.95
N ASP A 164 -4.06 -9.76 13.00
CA ASP A 164 -4.20 -11.09 12.39
C ASP A 164 -3.57 -12.14 13.32
N ALA A 165 -4.39 -13.02 13.92
CA ALA A 165 -3.93 -14.09 14.80
C ALA A 165 -3.05 -15.14 14.10
N ARG A 166 -3.01 -15.13 12.75
CA ARG A 166 -2.06 -15.91 11.95
C ARG A 166 -0.72 -15.21 11.73
N SER A 167 -0.62 -13.92 12.06
CA SER A 167 0.66 -13.21 12.07
C SER A 167 1.52 -13.69 13.23
N GLY A 168 2.79 -13.96 12.94
CA GLY A 168 3.79 -14.26 13.96
C GLY A 168 5.20 -14.21 13.38
N GLY A 169 6.19 -13.98 14.24
CA GLY A 169 7.60 -13.96 13.85
C GLY A 169 8.16 -12.59 13.43
N SER A 170 9.41 -12.58 12.99
CA SER A 170 10.24 -11.38 12.76
C SER A 170 9.94 -10.64 11.45
N LEU A 171 9.17 -11.25 10.55
CA LEU A 171 8.99 -10.78 9.17
C LEU A 171 7.56 -11.04 8.68
N GLN A 172 6.68 -10.08 8.89
CA GLN A 172 5.25 -10.19 8.57
C GLN A 172 4.83 -9.20 7.46
N ALA A 173 5.43 -8.01 7.48
CA ALA A 173 5.18 -6.97 6.50
C ALA A 173 6.42 -6.65 5.64
N LEU A 174 6.21 -6.47 4.34
CA LEU A 174 7.21 -6.00 3.40
C LEU A 174 6.80 -4.69 2.73
N ALA A 175 7.67 -3.70 2.73
CA ALA A 175 7.59 -2.55 1.84
C ALA A 175 8.68 -2.68 0.76
N VAL A 176 8.28 -2.74 -0.51
CA VAL A 176 9.24 -2.85 -1.60
C VAL A 176 9.22 -1.59 -2.44
N GLY A 177 10.33 -0.85 -2.38
CA GLY A 177 10.46 0.49 -2.93
C GLY A 177 11.37 1.37 -2.06
N SER A 178 11.54 2.61 -2.50
CA SER A 178 12.54 3.54 -1.97
C SER A 178 12.17 4.17 -0.62
N ASN A 179 10.91 4.08 -0.19
CA ASN A 179 10.43 4.65 1.07
C ASN A 179 9.48 3.69 1.79
N LEU A 180 9.41 3.81 3.12
CA LEU A 180 8.41 3.13 3.94
C LEU A 180 7.11 3.98 3.97
N PRO A 181 5.99 3.52 3.37
CA PRO A 181 4.76 4.29 3.35
C PRO A 181 4.08 4.34 4.73
N ALA A 182 3.20 5.33 4.93
CA ALA A 182 2.47 5.51 6.19
C ALA A 182 1.63 4.28 6.54
N SER A 183 1.19 3.51 5.55
CA SER A 183 0.39 2.29 5.71
C SER A 183 1.12 1.20 6.51
N MET A 184 2.45 1.24 6.50
CA MET A 184 3.31 0.29 7.19
C MET A 184 3.88 0.83 8.51
N LEU A 185 3.72 2.13 8.80
CA LEU A 185 4.19 2.70 10.06
C LEU A 185 3.40 2.10 11.23
N GLY A 186 4.09 1.81 12.33
CA GLY A 186 3.45 1.27 13.52
C GLY A 186 4.32 0.27 14.27
N PRO A 187 3.76 -0.33 15.32
CA PRO A 187 4.48 -1.24 16.19
C PRO A 187 4.89 -2.55 15.52
N GLU A 188 4.17 -3.02 14.50
CA GLU A 188 4.46 -4.35 13.94
C GLU A 188 5.74 -4.40 13.10
N PRO A 189 6.48 -5.54 13.12
CA PRO A 189 7.70 -5.70 12.35
C PRO A 189 7.52 -5.54 10.84
N VAL A 190 8.15 -4.52 10.25
CA VAL A 190 8.17 -4.28 8.81
C VAL A 190 9.59 -4.23 8.30
N MET A 191 9.87 -4.92 7.19
CA MET A 191 11.12 -4.78 6.45
C MET A 191 10.88 -4.04 5.13
N SER A 192 11.66 -3.00 4.88
CA SER A 192 11.69 -2.25 3.62
C SER A 192 12.97 -2.52 2.85
N PHE A 193 12.90 -2.68 1.54
CA PHE A 193 14.07 -2.78 0.66
C PHE A 193 13.72 -2.45 -0.80
N ASP A 194 14.70 -2.01 -1.59
CA ASP A 194 14.54 -1.83 -3.04
C ASP A 194 14.56 -3.16 -3.81
N SER A 195 15.35 -4.12 -3.32
CA SER A 195 15.48 -5.47 -3.87
C SER A 195 15.78 -6.46 -2.76
N ILE A 196 15.18 -7.65 -2.87
CA ILE A 196 15.37 -8.72 -1.88
C ILE A 196 16.83 -9.19 -1.79
N ASP A 197 17.63 -9.03 -2.85
CA ASP A 197 19.05 -9.39 -2.84
C ASP A 197 19.89 -8.38 -2.07
N ALA A 198 19.50 -7.10 -2.10
CA ALA A 198 20.13 -6.01 -1.38
C ALA A 198 19.77 -5.98 0.12
N ALA A 199 18.65 -6.61 0.49
CA ALA A 199 18.20 -6.71 1.87
C ALA A 199 19.19 -7.51 2.73
N GLY A 200 19.72 -6.87 3.77
CA GLY A 200 20.66 -7.46 4.71
C GLY A 200 21.59 -6.43 5.35
N VAL A 201 22.39 -6.87 6.31
CA VAL A 201 23.29 -5.99 7.08
C VAL A 201 24.47 -5.52 6.21
N ALA A 202 24.71 -4.20 6.16
CA ALA A 202 25.85 -3.63 5.45
C ALA A 202 27.19 -4.24 5.89
N GLY A 203 28.06 -4.51 4.91
CA GLY A 203 29.40 -5.06 5.16
C GLY A 203 29.40 -6.53 5.59
N VAL A 204 28.25 -7.20 5.50
CA VAL A 204 28.13 -8.65 5.57
C VAL A 204 28.12 -9.17 4.13
N ASN A 205 29.25 -9.75 3.68
CA ASN A 205 29.47 -10.24 2.31
C ASN A 205 28.35 -11.20 1.82
N ARG A 206 28.35 -11.59 0.52
CA ARG A 206 27.36 -12.51 -0.12
C ARG A 206 26.92 -13.75 0.70
N ALA A 207 27.72 -14.21 1.66
CA ALA A 207 27.34 -15.23 2.63
C ALA A 207 26.15 -14.84 3.55
N GLY A 208 25.77 -13.55 3.60
CA GLY A 208 24.62 -13.05 4.34
C GLY A 208 24.64 -13.46 5.81
N ALA A 209 23.51 -13.96 6.29
CA ALA A 209 23.33 -14.46 7.65
C ALA A 209 24.33 -15.58 8.07
N SER A 210 25.03 -16.20 7.13
CA SER A 210 26.00 -17.28 7.39
C SER A 210 27.42 -16.79 7.70
N SER A 211 27.72 -15.50 7.49
CA SER A 211 29.07 -14.94 7.74
C SER A 211 29.47 -14.96 9.22
N ASP A 212 30.79 -15.03 9.49
CA ASP A 212 31.32 -14.90 10.85
C ASP A 212 30.99 -13.55 11.48
N ARG A 213 31.01 -12.47 10.68
CA ARG A 213 30.65 -11.12 11.14
C ARG A 213 29.22 -11.05 11.64
N PHE A 214 28.28 -11.62 10.90
CA PHE A 214 26.87 -11.67 11.30
C PHE A 214 26.66 -12.55 12.54
N ARG A 215 27.34 -13.71 12.62
CA ARG A 215 27.30 -14.58 13.80
C ARG A 215 27.87 -13.89 15.05
N SER A 216 28.97 -13.15 14.92
CA SER A 216 29.55 -12.36 16.01
C SER A 216 28.59 -11.27 16.48
N MET A 217 27.99 -10.53 15.55
CA MET A 217 26.97 -9.52 15.85
C MET A 217 25.78 -10.12 16.61
N ARG A 218 25.23 -11.25 16.15
CA ARG A 218 24.17 -11.94 16.91
C ARG A 218 24.62 -12.33 18.31
N ARG A 219 25.85 -12.86 18.47
CA ARG A 219 26.39 -13.23 19.80
C ARG A 219 26.49 -12.03 20.74
N GLN A 220 26.97 -10.89 20.25
CA GLN A 220 27.10 -9.66 21.04
C GLN A 220 25.77 -9.18 21.60
N TRP A 221 24.69 -9.27 20.80
CA TRP A 221 23.38 -8.73 21.18
C TRP A 221 22.44 -9.76 21.82
N ARG A 222 22.81 -11.05 21.86
CA ARG A 222 21.97 -12.14 22.42
C ARG A 222 21.45 -11.86 23.82
N GLY A 223 22.29 -11.30 24.69
CA GLY A 223 21.98 -11.06 26.11
C GLY A 223 21.37 -9.68 26.41
N GLU A 224 21.32 -8.77 25.43
CA GLU A 224 20.82 -7.42 25.63
C GLU A 224 19.29 -7.42 25.78
N ARG A 225 18.79 -6.90 26.89
CA ARG A 225 17.36 -6.95 27.26
C ARG A 225 16.65 -5.61 27.14
N SER A 226 17.38 -4.53 26.82
CA SER A 226 16.73 -3.27 26.48
C SER A 226 15.80 -3.41 25.28
N GLU A 227 14.86 -2.47 25.16
CA GLU A 227 13.97 -2.35 24.01
C GLU A 227 14.78 -2.27 22.70
N LEU A 228 15.85 -1.47 22.70
CA LEU A 228 16.78 -1.36 21.57
C LEU A 228 17.46 -2.69 21.22
N GLY A 229 17.96 -3.45 22.21
CA GLY A 229 18.57 -4.74 21.92
C GLY A 229 17.57 -5.80 21.47
N THR A 230 16.33 -5.70 21.92
CA THR A 230 15.24 -6.55 21.44
C THR A 230 14.89 -6.22 20.00
N ALA A 231 14.69 -4.94 19.66
CA ALA A 231 14.50 -4.50 18.28
C ALA A 231 15.67 -4.94 17.38
N PHE A 232 16.92 -4.73 17.81
CA PHE A 232 18.09 -5.13 17.03
C PHE A 232 18.15 -6.66 16.80
N ARG A 233 17.81 -7.48 17.80
CA ARG A 233 17.74 -8.95 17.64
C ARG A 233 16.66 -9.34 16.65
N THR A 234 15.45 -8.77 16.76
CA THR A 234 14.38 -9.02 15.78
C THR A 234 14.85 -8.64 14.38
N ALA A 235 15.64 -7.56 14.22
CA ALA A 235 16.13 -7.11 12.92
C ALA A 235 17.07 -8.12 12.29
N LEU A 236 17.98 -8.68 13.10
CA LEU A 236 18.87 -9.74 12.67
C LEU A 236 18.10 -11.03 12.37
N ASP A 237 17.10 -11.38 13.17
CA ASP A 237 16.27 -12.56 12.93
C ASP A 237 15.44 -12.40 11.64
N ALA A 238 14.92 -11.21 11.34
CA ALA A 238 14.24 -10.92 10.07
C ALA A 238 15.17 -11.09 8.85
N VAL A 239 16.45 -10.72 8.96
CA VAL A 239 17.46 -10.98 7.91
C VAL A 239 17.72 -12.48 7.73
N VAL A 240 17.69 -13.26 8.81
CA VAL A 240 17.79 -14.73 8.75
C VAL A 240 16.56 -15.31 8.07
N ASP A 241 15.37 -14.87 8.47
CA ASP A 241 14.06 -15.33 7.99
C ASP A 241 13.81 -14.98 6.52
N LEU A 242 14.46 -13.92 6.00
CA LEU A 242 14.46 -13.60 4.57
C LEU A 242 15.30 -14.57 3.73
N GLY A 243 16.22 -15.33 4.35
CA GLY A 243 17.15 -16.22 3.68
C GLY A 243 16.53 -17.21 2.69
N PRO A 244 15.44 -17.93 3.03
CA PRO A 244 14.70 -18.78 2.09
C PRO A 244 14.21 -18.04 0.84
N ALA A 245 13.75 -16.79 0.96
CA ALA A 245 13.33 -15.98 -0.18
C ALA A 245 14.50 -15.54 -1.06
N LYS A 246 15.65 -15.21 -0.46
CA LYS A 246 16.88 -14.94 -1.22
C LYS A 246 17.36 -16.17 -2.02
N ARG A 247 17.04 -17.39 -1.57
CA ARG A 247 17.38 -18.63 -2.29
C ARG A 247 16.37 -19.04 -3.36
N GLN A 248 15.18 -18.42 -3.41
CA GLN A 248 14.23 -18.69 -4.49
C GLN A 248 14.84 -18.31 -5.84
N GLN A 249 14.50 -19.11 -6.86
CA GLN A 249 14.96 -18.84 -8.22
C GLN A 249 14.51 -17.44 -8.66
N ASP A 250 15.48 -16.64 -9.09
CA ASP A 250 15.18 -15.34 -9.65
C ASP A 250 14.51 -15.49 -11.02
N ARG A 251 13.35 -14.83 -11.17
CA ARG A 251 12.59 -14.77 -12.42
C ARG A 251 12.37 -13.32 -12.88
N THR A 252 13.15 -12.37 -12.37
CA THR A 252 13.05 -10.93 -12.67
C THR A 252 13.08 -10.63 -14.18
N ALA A 253 13.80 -11.44 -14.98
CA ALA A 253 13.82 -11.29 -16.45
C ALA A 253 12.44 -11.52 -17.13
N SER A 254 11.48 -12.14 -16.42
CA SER A 254 10.10 -12.36 -16.91
C SER A 254 9.20 -11.13 -16.70
N TYR A 255 9.65 -10.17 -15.90
CA TYR A 255 8.92 -8.96 -15.58
C TYR A 255 9.35 -7.81 -16.50
N PRO A 256 8.46 -6.82 -16.74
CA PRO A 256 8.88 -5.53 -17.28
C PRO A 256 10.08 -4.99 -16.51
N GLN A 257 11.09 -4.46 -17.23
CA GLN A 257 12.33 -3.95 -16.64
C GLN A 257 12.16 -2.55 -16.05
N THR A 258 11.23 -2.45 -15.10
CA THR A 258 10.79 -1.22 -14.42
C THR A 258 10.90 -1.38 -12.90
N ASP A 259 10.69 -0.30 -12.14
CA ASP A 259 10.70 -0.38 -10.67
C ASP A 259 9.59 -1.31 -10.15
N LEU A 260 8.37 -1.21 -10.67
CA LEU A 260 7.26 -2.09 -10.30
C LEU A 260 7.56 -3.56 -10.62
N GLY A 261 8.14 -3.83 -11.79
CA GLY A 261 8.50 -5.19 -12.20
C GLY A 261 9.55 -5.81 -11.27
N ARG A 262 10.60 -5.06 -10.93
CA ARG A 262 11.63 -5.50 -9.96
C ARG A 262 11.06 -5.69 -8.55
N ALA A 263 10.15 -4.80 -8.14
CA ALA A 263 9.50 -4.90 -6.83
C ALA A 263 8.63 -6.16 -6.74
N LEU A 264 7.75 -6.41 -7.72
CA LEU A 264 6.89 -7.60 -7.73
C LEU A 264 7.68 -8.91 -7.89
N ALA A 265 8.83 -8.90 -8.58
CA ALA A 265 9.72 -10.06 -8.62
C ALA A 265 10.30 -10.38 -7.23
N SER A 266 10.69 -9.35 -6.46
CA SER A 266 11.13 -9.51 -5.07
C SER A 266 10.00 -10.04 -4.17
N VAL A 267 8.79 -9.50 -4.31
CA VAL A 267 7.60 -9.96 -3.58
C VAL A 267 7.28 -11.41 -3.92
N ALA A 268 7.34 -11.82 -5.20
CA ALA A 268 7.07 -13.19 -5.61
C ALA A 268 8.07 -14.19 -5.00
N ARG A 269 9.35 -13.81 -4.88
CA ARG A 269 10.35 -14.61 -4.15
C ARG A 269 9.99 -14.76 -2.68
N ALA A 270 9.60 -13.67 -2.00
CA ALA A 270 9.17 -13.74 -0.60
C ALA A 270 7.95 -14.64 -0.40
N LEU A 271 6.92 -14.49 -1.24
CA LEU A 271 5.67 -15.24 -1.13
C LEU A 271 5.81 -16.72 -1.53
N ARG A 272 6.68 -17.07 -2.48
CA ARG A 272 6.99 -18.47 -2.82
C ARG A 272 7.82 -19.18 -1.75
N ALA A 273 8.63 -18.42 -1.01
CA ALA A 273 9.42 -18.97 0.09
C ALA A 273 8.62 -19.24 1.37
N ASP A 274 7.40 -18.71 1.44
CA ASP A 274 6.48 -18.90 2.56
C ASP A 274 7.07 -18.56 3.93
N ILE A 275 7.73 -17.41 4.01
CA ILE A 275 8.44 -16.94 5.21
C ILE A 275 7.55 -16.15 6.17
N GLY A 276 6.21 -16.32 6.10
CA GLY A 276 5.27 -15.64 7.01
C GLY A 276 4.77 -14.26 6.59
N VAL A 277 5.15 -13.77 5.40
CA VAL A 277 4.70 -12.46 4.89
C VAL A 277 3.21 -12.50 4.57
N ASN A 278 2.43 -11.63 5.20
CA ASN A 278 0.98 -11.49 4.98
C ASN A 278 0.53 -10.07 4.61
N ALA A 279 1.40 -9.06 4.75
CA ALA A 279 1.15 -7.69 4.30
C ALA A 279 2.29 -7.22 3.38
N VAL A 280 1.95 -6.73 2.20
CA VAL A 280 2.93 -6.18 1.27
C VAL A 280 2.42 -4.88 0.69
N THR A 281 3.29 -3.88 0.57
CA THR A 281 3.04 -2.66 -0.19
C THR A 281 4.12 -2.46 -1.23
N VAL A 282 3.70 -2.02 -2.42
CA VAL A 282 4.56 -1.71 -3.56
C VAL A 282 4.06 -0.44 -4.20
N ASP A 283 4.97 0.49 -4.49
CA ASP A 283 4.63 1.70 -5.21
C ASP A 283 4.76 1.49 -6.72
N SER A 284 3.76 1.98 -7.46
CA SER A 284 3.82 2.22 -8.89
C SER A 284 3.68 3.73 -9.09
N GLY A 285 4.78 4.40 -9.37
CA GLY A 285 4.82 5.85 -9.55
C GLY A 285 4.41 6.33 -10.93
N ASP A 286 4.53 7.65 -11.13
CA ASP A 286 4.45 8.29 -12.45
C ASP A 286 3.02 8.32 -13.04
N TRP A 287 1.99 8.39 -12.19
CA TRP A 287 0.59 8.52 -12.63
C TRP A 287 0.08 9.96 -12.71
N ASP A 288 0.94 10.96 -12.41
CA ASP A 288 0.57 12.38 -12.29
C ASP A 288 0.41 13.11 -13.64
N MET A 289 -0.47 12.59 -14.49
CA MET A 289 -0.58 12.96 -15.90
C MET A 289 -1.40 14.25 -16.12
N HIS A 290 -0.90 15.39 -15.62
CA HIS A 290 -1.44 16.72 -15.95
C HIS A 290 -1.27 17.11 -17.41
N ILE A 291 -0.28 16.51 -18.07
CA ILE A 291 0.05 16.68 -19.48
C ILE A 291 0.44 15.33 -20.08
N GLY A 292 0.42 15.23 -21.41
CA GLY A 292 1.08 14.13 -22.11
C GLY A 292 0.47 12.75 -21.88
N LEU A 293 -0.80 12.67 -21.44
CA LEU A 293 -1.55 11.42 -21.26
C LEU A 293 -1.42 10.54 -22.51
N GLY A 294 -1.62 11.15 -23.68
CA GLY A 294 -1.49 10.54 -25.00
C GLY A 294 -2.82 10.35 -25.72
N SER A 295 -2.82 9.41 -26.66
CA SER A 295 -4.00 8.96 -27.38
C SER A 295 -4.50 7.62 -26.81
N PRO A 296 -5.69 7.15 -27.22
CA PRO A 296 -6.21 5.84 -26.78
C PRO A 296 -5.31 4.63 -27.10
N THR A 297 -4.26 4.79 -27.91
CA THR A 297 -3.37 3.71 -28.35
C THR A 297 -1.90 3.94 -28.05
N ALA A 298 -1.50 5.14 -27.61
CA ALA A 298 -0.11 5.47 -27.35
C ALA A 298 0.02 6.61 -26.33
N GLY A 299 1.17 6.72 -25.69
CA GLY A 299 1.46 7.80 -24.73
C GLY A 299 1.63 7.28 -23.32
N TRP A 300 1.65 8.21 -22.36
CA TRP A 300 2.01 7.92 -20.98
C TRP A 300 1.02 6.97 -20.32
N MET A 301 -0.28 7.20 -20.51
CA MET A 301 -1.33 6.34 -19.95
C MET A 301 -1.22 4.89 -20.46
N VAL A 302 -0.99 4.71 -21.76
CA VAL A 302 -0.84 3.37 -22.35
C VAL A 302 0.41 2.66 -21.84
N ARG A 303 1.53 3.38 -21.67
CA ARG A 303 2.76 2.79 -21.10
C ARG A 303 2.54 2.31 -19.66
N ASN A 304 1.99 3.15 -18.80
CA ASN A 304 1.77 2.79 -17.39
C ASN A 304 0.72 1.69 -17.24
N ALA A 305 -0.37 1.73 -18.02
CA ALA A 305 -1.37 0.66 -18.01
C ALA A 305 -0.79 -0.68 -18.52
N THR A 306 0.06 -0.65 -19.56
CA THR A 306 0.74 -1.84 -20.08
C THR A 306 1.71 -2.41 -19.06
N GLU A 307 2.49 -1.55 -18.40
CA GLU A 307 3.39 -1.96 -17.32
C GLU A 307 2.63 -2.56 -16.15
N LEU A 308 1.61 -1.87 -15.62
CA LEU A 308 0.79 -2.34 -14.50
C LEU A 308 0.20 -3.72 -14.79
N ALA A 309 -0.42 -3.87 -15.97
CA ALA A 309 -1.03 -5.12 -16.39
C ALA A 309 -0.01 -6.24 -16.58
N GLY A 310 1.11 -5.96 -17.26
CA GLY A 310 2.18 -6.92 -17.48
C GLY A 310 2.81 -7.39 -16.18
N CYS A 311 3.09 -6.46 -15.26
CA CYS A 311 3.64 -6.73 -13.93
C CYS A 311 2.70 -7.62 -13.09
N ILE A 312 1.41 -7.29 -13.00
CA ILE A 312 0.44 -8.09 -12.25
C ILE A 312 0.24 -9.47 -12.88
N ALA A 313 0.13 -9.56 -14.21
CA ALA A 313 -0.05 -10.84 -14.91
C ALA A 313 1.16 -11.76 -14.72
N THR A 314 2.38 -11.24 -14.92
CA THR A 314 3.63 -11.99 -14.65
C THR A 314 3.72 -12.37 -13.19
N PHE A 315 3.35 -11.49 -12.26
CA PHE A 315 3.36 -11.79 -10.83
C PHE A 315 2.50 -13.00 -10.47
N PHE A 316 1.25 -13.07 -10.92
CA PHE A 316 0.40 -14.23 -10.67
C PHE A 316 0.90 -15.50 -11.35
N SER A 317 1.50 -15.39 -12.54
CA SER A 317 2.14 -16.52 -13.22
C SER A 317 3.35 -17.04 -12.43
N ASP A 318 4.20 -16.14 -11.92
CA ASP A 318 5.42 -16.49 -11.21
C ASP A 318 5.14 -17.17 -9.85
N LEU A 319 4.10 -16.71 -9.15
CA LEU A 319 3.66 -17.26 -7.87
C LEU A 319 3.28 -18.76 -7.96
N GLY A 320 2.76 -19.22 -9.09
CA GLY A 320 2.25 -20.58 -9.24
C GLY A 320 1.21 -20.90 -8.16
N ARG A 321 1.42 -21.97 -7.39
CA ARG A 321 0.52 -22.37 -6.28
C ARG A 321 0.38 -21.31 -5.18
N ALA A 322 1.38 -20.45 -4.97
CA ALA A 322 1.27 -19.37 -3.99
C ALA A 322 0.20 -18.34 -4.37
N ALA A 323 -0.27 -18.32 -5.63
CA ALA A 323 -1.34 -17.42 -6.05
C ALA A 323 -2.68 -17.69 -5.35
N ASP A 324 -2.90 -18.89 -4.80
CA ASP A 324 -4.16 -19.28 -4.15
C ASP A 324 -4.36 -18.65 -2.77
N ARG A 325 -3.32 -17.99 -2.25
CA ARG A 325 -3.34 -17.28 -0.98
C ARG A 325 -3.09 -15.78 -1.09
N VAL A 326 -2.89 -15.27 -2.31
CA VAL A 326 -2.52 -13.87 -2.56
C VAL A 326 -3.70 -13.09 -3.12
N THR A 327 -4.02 -11.97 -2.49
CA THR A 327 -4.96 -10.97 -3.00
C THR A 327 -4.20 -9.67 -3.25
N VAL A 328 -4.28 -9.17 -4.48
CA VAL A 328 -3.70 -7.89 -4.91
C VAL A 328 -4.81 -6.86 -4.96
N VAL A 329 -4.56 -5.66 -4.42
CA VAL A 329 -5.44 -4.49 -4.55
C VAL A 329 -4.64 -3.33 -5.10
N THR A 330 -5.21 -2.55 -6.03
CA THR A 330 -4.66 -1.26 -6.41
C THR A 330 -5.35 -0.14 -5.66
N VAL A 331 -4.60 0.87 -5.24
CA VAL A 331 -5.12 2.09 -4.62
C VAL A 331 -4.48 3.30 -5.29
N SER A 332 -5.17 4.44 -5.27
CA SER A 332 -4.62 5.74 -5.64
C SER A 332 -5.27 6.78 -4.74
N GLU A 333 -4.53 7.81 -4.36
CA GLU A 333 -4.92 8.79 -3.34
C GLU A 333 -6.21 9.56 -3.69
N PHE A 334 -6.44 9.80 -4.99
CA PHE A 334 -7.67 10.34 -5.56
C PHE A 334 -7.68 10.05 -7.07
N GLY A 335 -8.75 10.40 -7.77
CA GLY A 335 -8.87 10.27 -9.23
C GLY A 335 -8.54 11.54 -10.01
N ARG A 336 -8.90 11.54 -11.29
CA ARG A 336 -8.77 12.70 -12.18
C ARG A 336 -10.13 13.30 -12.49
N ARG A 337 -10.12 14.56 -12.91
CA ARG A 337 -11.34 15.22 -13.40
C ARG A 337 -11.94 14.47 -14.58
N VAL A 338 -13.25 14.66 -14.76
CA VAL A 338 -13.98 14.05 -15.88
C VAL A 338 -13.51 14.64 -17.21
N GLN A 339 -13.40 15.97 -17.28
CA GLN A 339 -13.01 16.69 -18.50
C GLN A 339 -11.48 16.70 -18.69
N GLU A 340 -11.04 16.41 -19.92
CA GLU A 340 -9.63 16.57 -20.30
C GLU A 340 -9.22 18.06 -20.26
N ASN A 341 -8.03 18.36 -19.75
CA ASN A 341 -7.54 19.73 -19.67
C ASN A 341 -6.95 20.20 -21.02
N GLY A 342 -6.69 21.50 -21.13
CA GLY A 342 -6.13 22.10 -22.34
C GLY A 342 -4.72 21.63 -22.71
N ASN A 343 -4.00 20.96 -21.79
CA ASN A 343 -2.61 20.54 -21.95
C ASN A 343 -2.46 19.06 -22.31
N GLY A 344 -3.57 18.36 -22.61
CA GLY A 344 -3.53 16.95 -22.99
C GLY A 344 -3.29 16.00 -21.82
N GLY A 345 -3.81 16.36 -20.64
CA GLY A 345 -3.88 15.51 -19.45
C GLY A 345 -5.13 15.83 -18.63
N PHE A 346 -5.08 15.61 -17.32
CA PHE A 346 -6.19 15.88 -16.42
C PHE A 346 -5.73 16.50 -15.10
N ASP A 347 -6.53 17.44 -14.60
CA ASP A 347 -6.30 18.02 -13.28
C ASP A 347 -6.77 17.08 -12.16
N HIS A 348 -6.46 17.42 -10.91
CA HIS A 348 -6.83 16.63 -9.73
C HIS A 348 -8.36 16.54 -9.60
N GLY A 349 -8.86 15.31 -9.45
CA GLY A 349 -10.25 15.02 -9.18
C GLY A 349 -10.46 14.42 -7.79
N TRP A 350 -11.44 13.50 -7.68
CA TRP A 350 -11.82 12.91 -6.40
C TRP A 350 -11.97 11.39 -6.47
N GLY A 351 -13.07 10.87 -7.02
CA GLY A 351 -13.32 9.43 -7.12
C GLY A 351 -12.46 8.72 -8.17
N ASN A 352 -12.09 7.49 -7.87
CA ASN A 352 -11.22 6.65 -8.69
C ASN A 352 -11.79 5.22 -8.84
N VAL A 353 -10.96 4.28 -9.29
CA VAL A 353 -11.25 2.86 -9.42
C VAL A 353 -10.19 2.03 -8.69
N MET A 354 -10.62 0.99 -8.00
CA MET A 354 -9.73 -0.04 -7.45
C MET A 354 -9.82 -1.32 -8.28
N LEU A 355 -8.68 -1.90 -8.64
CA LEU A 355 -8.60 -3.25 -9.18
C LEU A 355 -8.32 -4.22 -8.02
N VAL A 356 -9.07 -5.32 -7.97
CA VAL A 356 -8.91 -6.37 -6.96
C VAL A 356 -8.69 -7.69 -7.67
N ALA A 357 -7.57 -8.37 -7.40
CA ALA A 357 -7.17 -9.56 -8.13
C ALA A 357 -6.69 -10.70 -7.21
N GLY A 358 -6.86 -11.95 -7.63
CA GLY A 358 -6.31 -13.12 -6.98
C GLY A 358 -7.30 -13.90 -6.12
N ALA A 359 -6.81 -14.42 -5.00
CA ALA A 359 -7.55 -15.32 -4.13
C ALA A 359 -8.74 -14.62 -3.44
N GLY A 360 -9.87 -15.31 -3.32
CA GLY A 360 -11.06 -14.82 -2.65
C GLY A 360 -11.85 -13.73 -3.40
N VAL A 361 -11.39 -13.31 -4.58
CA VAL A 361 -12.08 -12.29 -5.39
C VAL A 361 -13.28 -12.92 -6.09
N ARG A 362 -14.42 -12.22 -6.08
CA ARG A 362 -15.60 -12.51 -6.89
C ARG A 362 -15.50 -11.73 -8.20
N GLY A 363 -14.62 -12.17 -9.09
CA GLY A 363 -14.23 -11.43 -10.29
C GLY A 363 -15.14 -11.59 -11.50
N GLY A 364 -14.66 -11.07 -12.63
CA GLY A 364 -15.38 -11.00 -13.91
C GLY A 364 -16.49 -9.96 -13.92
N ARG A 365 -16.42 -8.95 -13.03
CA ARG A 365 -17.51 -8.01 -12.73
C ARG A 365 -16.99 -6.63 -12.36
N TYR A 366 -17.81 -5.63 -12.66
CA TYR A 366 -17.68 -4.26 -12.19
C TYR A 366 -18.57 -4.06 -10.95
N TYR A 367 -18.02 -3.45 -9.90
CA TYR A 367 -18.68 -3.15 -8.63
C TYR A 367 -18.69 -1.64 -8.36
N GLY A 368 -19.40 -1.24 -7.31
CA GLY A 368 -19.57 0.15 -6.91
C GLY A 368 -20.88 0.73 -7.42
N SER A 369 -21.29 1.84 -6.80
CA SER A 369 -22.52 2.56 -7.16
C SER A 369 -22.18 3.71 -8.09
N TRP A 370 -22.35 3.55 -9.41
CA TRP A 370 -21.95 4.60 -10.35
C TRP A 370 -22.77 5.89 -10.15
N PRO A 371 -22.13 7.05 -9.88
CA PRO A 371 -22.85 8.30 -9.66
C PRO A 371 -23.36 8.96 -10.96
N GLY A 372 -22.90 8.51 -12.13
CA GLY A 372 -22.97 9.29 -13.36
C GLY A 372 -21.84 10.30 -13.47
N LEU A 373 -21.57 10.78 -14.68
CA LEU A 373 -20.60 11.84 -14.94
C LEU A 373 -21.28 13.14 -15.36
N GLU A 374 -20.65 14.25 -14.99
CA GLU A 374 -21.00 15.57 -15.49
C GLU A 374 -19.90 16.08 -16.42
N ASN A 375 -20.30 16.78 -17.49
CA ASN A 375 -19.36 17.42 -18.41
C ASN A 375 -19.23 18.92 -18.09
N THR A 376 -18.61 19.21 -16.95
CA THR A 376 -18.27 20.58 -16.54
C THR A 376 -16.77 20.67 -16.21
N LEU A 377 -16.23 21.89 -16.23
CA LEU A 377 -14.78 22.15 -16.08
C LEU A 377 -14.19 21.59 -14.78
N ASP A 378 -14.99 21.60 -13.71
CA ASP A 378 -14.58 21.16 -12.38
C ASP A 378 -15.25 19.84 -11.96
N ALA A 379 -15.85 19.11 -12.92
CA ALA A 379 -16.50 17.84 -12.62
C ALA A 379 -15.49 16.78 -12.17
N ASP A 380 -15.75 16.23 -10.99
CA ASP A 380 -15.07 15.06 -10.45
C ASP A 380 -15.98 13.84 -10.56
N VAL A 381 -15.39 12.65 -10.54
CA VAL A 381 -16.17 11.44 -10.20
C VAL A 381 -16.53 11.55 -8.73
N ALA A 382 -17.82 11.56 -8.39
CA ALA A 382 -18.25 11.55 -7.00
C ALA A 382 -17.84 10.22 -6.32
N VAL A 383 -17.39 10.28 -5.07
CA VAL A 383 -17.12 9.08 -4.28
C VAL A 383 -18.43 8.56 -3.70
N THR A 384 -18.85 7.40 -4.18
CA THR A 384 -20.03 6.65 -3.67
C THR A 384 -19.64 5.35 -3.00
N THR A 385 -18.36 4.96 -3.10
CA THR A 385 -17.79 3.78 -2.46
C THR A 385 -16.59 4.23 -1.65
N ASP A 386 -16.68 4.20 -0.33
CA ASP A 386 -15.48 4.44 0.49
C ASP A 386 -14.46 3.32 0.23
N TYR A 387 -13.22 3.68 -0.11
CA TYR A 387 -12.16 2.71 -0.40
C TYR A 387 -11.94 1.71 0.75
N ARG A 388 -12.20 2.14 1.99
CA ARG A 388 -12.08 1.28 3.18
C ARG A 388 -13.12 0.17 3.20
N SER A 389 -14.28 0.33 2.55
CA SER A 389 -15.24 -0.78 2.40
C SER A 389 -14.65 -1.91 1.56
N VAL A 390 -13.94 -1.58 0.48
CA VAL A 390 -13.24 -2.55 -0.37
C VAL A 390 -12.13 -3.25 0.41
N LEU A 391 -11.29 -2.48 1.09
CA LEU A 391 -10.19 -3.02 1.89
C LEU A 391 -10.71 -3.85 3.08
N ALA A 392 -11.79 -3.45 3.74
CA ALA A 392 -12.40 -4.20 4.83
C ALA A 392 -12.96 -5.55 4.38
N GLU A 393 -13.51 -5.66 3.17
CA GLU A 393 -13.89 -6.96 2.60
C GLU A 393 -12.68 -7.85 2.35
N VAL A 394 -11.57 -7.29 1.83
CA VAL A 394 -10.33 -8.03 1.63
C VAL A 394 -9.76 -8.52 2.96
N VAL A 395 -9.67 -7.64 3.97
CA VAL A 395 -9.21 -7.99 5.31
C VAL A 395 -10.08 -9.11 5.89
N ALA A 396 -11.40 -8.92 5.92
CA ALA A 396 -12.32 -9.92 6.48
C ALA A 396 -12.29 -11.26 5.75
N ALA A 397 -12.09 -11.27 4.43
CA ALA A 397 -12.09 -12.50 3.64
C ALA A 397 -10.74 -13.24 3.69
N ARG A 398 -9.64 -12.54 3.93
CA ARG A 398 -8.29 -13.07 3.73
C ARG A 398 -7.48 -13.20 5.01
N THR A 399 -7.76 -12.40 6.04
CA THR A 399 -7.02 -12.42 7.31
C THR A 399 -7.93 -12.89 8.45
N THR A 400 -7.38 -13.06 9.66
CA THR A 400 -8.20 -13.16 10.89
C THR A 400 -8.29 -11.83 11.62
N ALA A 401 -7.79 -10.75 11.02
CA ALA A 401 -7.78 -9.43 11.63
C ALA A 401 -9.20 -8.89 11.77
N SER A 402 -9.45 -8.20 12.89
CA SER A 402 -10.69 -7.49 13.12
C SER A 402 -10.74 -6.26 12.22
N THR A 403 -11.75 -6.18 11.34
CA THR A 403 -11.91 -5.00 10.49
C THR A 403 -12.11 -3.72 11.30
N ALA A 404 -12.68 -3.81 12.51
CA ALA A 404 -12.82 -2.67 13.41
C ALA A 404 -11.48 -2.23 14.04
N ALA A 405 -10.53 -3.15 14.22
CA ALA A 405 -9.17 -2.81 14.64
C ALA A 405 -8.36 -2.22 13.48
N VAL A 406 -8.54 -2.76 12.26
CA VAL A 406 -7.84 -2.27 11.06
C VAL A 406 -8.38 -0.92 10.60
N PHE A 407 -9.68 -0.68 10.69
CA PHE A 407 -10.35 0.58 10.31
C PHE A 407 -11.17 1.12 11.49
N PRO A 408 -10.52 1.74 12.50
CA PRO A 408 -11.19 2.23 13.70
C PRO A 408 -12.29 3.26 13.37
N GLY A 409 -13.44 3.12 14.03
CA GLY A 409 -14.58 4.04 13.85
C GLY A 409 -15.26 3.95 12.48
N PHE A 410 -14.80 3.07 11.58
CA PHE A 410 -15.37 2.92 10.25
C PHE A 410 -16.50 1.87 10.23
N LYS A 411 -17.65 2.27 9.71
CA LYS A 411 -18.76 1.35 9.43
C LYS A 411 -18.70 0.95 7.96
N ARG A 412 -18.27 -0.28 7.70
CA ARG A 412 -18.17 -0.79 6.33
C ARG A 412 -19.53 -0.86 5.64
N GLU A 413 -19.54 -0.51 4.35
CA GLU A 413 -20.63 -0.77 3.43
C GLU A 413 -20.31 -2.03 2.61
N ARG A 414 -21.35 -2.75 2.18
CA ARG A 414 -21.15 -3.98 1.40
C ARG A 414 -20.93 -3.64 -0.08
N VAL A 415 -19.76 -3.97 -0.58
CA VAL A 415 -19.38 -3.89 -2.00
C VAL A 415 -19.64 -5.24 -2.69
N GLY A 416 -19.30 -6.33 -2.01
CA GLY A 416 -19.39 -7.70 -2.49
C GLY A 416 -18.29 -8.09 -3.48
N VAL A 417 -17.11 -7.47 -3.42
CA VAL A 417 -16.01 -7.83 -4.31
C VAL A 417 -15.30 -9.12 -3.88
N MET A 418 -15.47 -9.53 -2.61
CA MET A 418 -14.92 -10.77 -2.05
C MET A 418 -15.98 -11.86 -1.84
N VAL A 419 -15.57 -13.12 -1.92
CA VAL A 419 -16.42 -14.28 -1.60
C VAL A 419 -16.63 -14.41 -0.09
N GLY A 420 -17.81 -14.89 0.32
CA GLY A 420 -18.10 -15.21 1.73
C GLY A 420 -18.36 -14.01 2.66
N GLN A 421 -18.73 -12.85 2.11
CA GLN A 421 -19.01 -11.61 2.85
C GLN A 421 -20.48 -11.21 2.86
#